data_AF-G2ZW42-F1
#
_entry.id   AF-G2ZW42-F1
#
_cell.length_a   1.000
_cell.length_b   1.000
_cell.length_c   1.000
_cell.angle_alpha   90.00
_cell.angle_beta   90.00
_cell.angle_gamma   90.00
#
_symmetry.space_group_name_H-M   'P 1'
#
loop_
_entity.id
_entity.type
_entity.pdbx_description
1 polymer ?
#
loop_
_entity_poly.entity_id
_entity_poly.type
_entity_poly.pdbx_seq_one_letter_code
_entity_poly.pdbx_strand_id
1 'polypeptide(L)'
;MTKATKAAIVMLAFSVSTSVLFAYLWIDRSISLSYARQGEDTAIETVRGLELVIEHEWRGLPESEVLQKLNAVAAQGAGAKIVVKKEGNVIWFDEVRFNLDEGRLKSIGDK
;
A
#
# COMPACT_ATOMS: atom_id res chain seq x y z
N MET A 1 -4.35 3.10 -60.67
CA MET A 1 -3.44 2.96 -59.51
C MET A 1 -2.41 1.89 -59.78
N THR A 2 -1.12 2.19 -59.58
CA THR A 2 -0.05 1.20 -59.75
C THR A 2 -0.02 0.24 -58.55
N LYS A 3 0.59 -0.95 -58.71
CA LYS A 3 0.77 -1.92 -57.63
C LYS A 3 1.49 -1.29 -56.43
N ALA A 4 2.45 -0.40 -56.69
CA ALA A 4 3.19 0.35 -55.67
C ALA A 4 2.27 1.27 -54.84
N THR A 5 1.34 2.00 -55.47
CA THR A 5 0.39 2.86 -54.74
C THR A 5 -0.55 2.02 -53.85
N LYS A 6 -1.00 0.85 -54.31
CA LYS A 6 -1.83 -0.05 -53.50
C LYS A 6 -1.06 -0.58 -52.28
N ALA A 7 0.19 -1.00 -52.48
CA ALA A 7 1.04 -1.47 -51.39
C ALA A 7 1.33 -0.37 -50.36
N ALA A 8 1.60 0.86 -50.81
CA ALA A 8 1.81 2.01 -49.92
C ALA A 8 0.58 2.30 -49.05
N ILE A 9 -0.63 2.26 -49.63
CA ILE A 9 -1.88 2.47 -48.87
C ILE A 9 -2.08 1.38 -47.82
N VAL A 10 -1.83 0.11 -48.17
CA VAL A 10 -1.96 -1.00 -47.21
C VAL A 10 -0.96 -0.87 -46.06
N MET A 11 0.29 -0.52 -46.35
CA MET A 11 1.30 -0.30 -45.31
C MET A 11 0.94 0.88 -44.40
N LEU A 12 0.41 1.96 -44.99
CA LEU A 12 0.00 3.13 -44.22
C LEU A 12 -1.22 2.83 -43.34
N ALA A 13 -2.22 2.12 -43.88
CA ALA A 13 -3.38 1.67 -43.11
C ALA A 13 -2.95 0.76 -41.94
N PHE A 14 -2.06 -0.20 -42.20
CA PHE A 14 -1.51 -1.07 -41.17
C PHE A 14 -0.78 -0.28 -40.09
N SER A 15 0.12 0.62 -40.49
CA SER A 15 0.88 1.45 -39.54
C SER A 15 -0.04 2.31 -38.68
N VAL A 16 -1.08 2.92 -39.26
CA VAL A 16 -2.04 3.73 -38.50
C VAL A 16 -2.82 2.85 -37.53
N SER A 17 -3.34 1.71 -37.97
CA SER A 17 -4.07 0.79 -37.10
C SER A 17 -3.21 0.28 -35.95
N THR A 18 -1.96 -0.11 -36.22
CA THR A 18 -1.02 -0.57 -35.21
C THR A 18 -0.70 0.54 -34.20
N SER A 19 -0.46 1.77 -34.67
CA SER A 19 -0.24 2.92 -33.79
C SER A 19 -1.43 3.21 -32.89
N VAL A 20 -2.65 3.13 -33.42
CA VAL A 20 -3.89 3.32 -32.62
C VAL A 20 -4.03 2.23 -31.56
N LEU A 21 -3.75 0.97 -31.91
CA LEU A 21 -3.79 -0.14 -30.96
C LEU A 21 -2.76 0.04 -29.83
N PHE A 22 -1.52 0.40 -30.16
CA PHE A 22 -0.50 0.65 -29.15
C PHE A 22 -0.82 1.87 -28.28
N ALA A 23 -1.37 2.94 -28.86
CA ALA A 23 -1.82 4.10 -28.10
C ALA A 23 -2.93 3.71 -27.10
N TYR A 24 -3.90 2.90 -27.53
CA TYR A 24 -4.96 2.41 -26.64
C TYR A 24 -4.39 1.56 -25.49
N LEU A 25 -3.54 0.57 -25.80
CA LEU A 25 -2.93 -0.29 -24.78
C LEU A 25 -2.04 0.51 -23.80
N TRP A 26 -1.36 1.53 -24.30
CA TRP A 26 -0.54 2.41 -23.47
C TRP A 26 -1.41 3.21 -22.51
N ILE A 27 -2.51 3.81 -23.01
CA ILE A 27 -3.43 4.59 -22.18
C ILE A 27 -4.09 3.71 -21.13
N ASP A 28 -4.63 2.56 -21.52
CA ASP A 28 -5.31 1.62 -20.61
C ASP A 28 -4.36 1.20 -19.48
N ARG A 29 -3.16 0.74 -19.83
CA ARG A 29 -2.14 0.35 -18.85
C ARG A 29 -1.71 1.50 -17.95
N SER A 30 -1.60 2.72 -18.50
CA SER A 30 -1.23 3.90 -17.72
C SER A 30 -2.30 4.26 -16.70
N ILE A 31 -3.58 4.19 -17.10
CA ILE A 31 -4.72 4.46 -16.22
C ILE A 31 -4.80 3.40 -15.12
N SER A 32 -4.74 2.11 -15.47
CA SER A 32 -4.77 1.03 -14.48
C SER A 32 -3.62 1.16 -13.47
N LEU A 33 -2.41 1.47 -13.96
CA LEU A 33 -1.25 1.70 -13.08
C LEU A 33 -1.45 2.91 -12.17
N SER A 34 -2.03 4.00 -12.70
CA SER A 34 -2.34 5.20 -11.91
C SER A 34 -3.32 4.90 -10.79
N TYR A 35 -4.39 4.16 -11.06
CA TYR A 35 -5.36 3.79 -10.02
C TYR A 35 -4.79 2.81 -9.00
N ALA A 36 -3.98 1.83 -9.45
CA ALA A 36 -3.32 0.90 -8.53
C ALA A 36 -2.41 1.66 -7.55
N ARG A 37 -1.59 2.58 -8.06
CA ARG A 37 -0.73 3.44 -7.24
C ARG A 37 -1.53 4.35 -6.31
N GLN A 38 -2.57 5.00 -6.82
CA GLN A 38 -3.40 5.86 -5.99
C GLN A 38 -4.06 5.08 -4.84
N GLY A 39 -4.50 3.85 -5.08
CA GLY A 39 -5.03 2.97 -4.04
C GLY A 39 -3.99 2.61 -2.99
N GLU A 40 -2.78 2.25 -3.42
CA GLU A 40 -1.65 1.95 -2.54
C GLU A 40 -1.24 3.18 -1.71
N ASP A 41 -1.02 4.33 -2.35
CA ASP A 41 -0.63 5.59 -1.72
C ASP A 41 -1.70 6.02 -0.69
N THR A 42 -2.98 5.95 -1.05
CA THR A 42 -4.09 6.31 -0.13
C THR A 42 -4.15 5.36 1.06
N ALA A 43 -3.94 4.06 0.86
CA ALA A 43 -3.92 3.09 1.95
C ALA A 43 -2.74 3.35 2.90
N ILE A 44 -1.55 3.61 2.36
CA ILE A 44 -0.34 3.95 3.14
C ILE A 44 -0.58 5.24 3.94
N GLU A 45 -1.10 6.30 3.32
CA GLU A 45 -1.38 7.57 4.00
C GLU A 45 -2.43 7.40 5.10
N THR A 46 -3.47 6.59 4.86
CA THR A 46 -4.51 6.31 5.85
C THR A 46 -3.94 5.55 7.06
N VAL A 47 -3.16 4.50 6.82
CA VAL A 47 -2.50 3.74 7.90
C VAL A 47 -1.56 4.65 8.68
N ARG A 48 -0.72 5.43 8.00
CA ARG A 48 0.20 6.39 8.63
C ARG A 48 -0.54 7.44 9.46
N GLY A 49 -1.70 7.90 8.99
CA GLY A 49 -2.56 8.81 9.75
C GLY A 49 -3.05 8.18 11.06
N LEU A 50 -3.51 6.93 11.00
CA LEU A 50 -3.93 6.18 12.20
C LEU A 50 -2.76 5.91 13.14
N GLU A 51 -1.59 5.53 12.62
CA GLU A 51 -0.38 5.37 13.42
C GLU A 51 -0.02 6.65 14.16
N LEU A 52 -0.11 7.82 13.52
CA LEU A 52 0.15 9.11 14.16
C LEU A 52 -0.84 9.43 15.27
N VAL A 53 -2.13 9.15 15.07
CA VAL A 53 -3.17 9.35 16.09
C VAL A 53 -2.91 8.44 17.29
N ILE A 54 -2.68 7.15 17.06
CA ILE A 54 -2.43 6.19 18.14
C ILE A 54 -1.11 6.52 18.85
N GLU A 55 -0.06 6.86 18.10
CA GLU A 55 1.22 7.26 18.66
C GLU A 55 1.07 8.49 19.56
N HIS A 56 0.30 9.50 19.13
CA HIS A 56 0.04 10.68 19.96
C HIS A 56 -0.63 10.32 21.30
N GLU A 57 -1.67 9.50 21.25
CA GLU A 57 -2.45 9.11 22.42
C GLU A 57 -1.69 8.16 23.36
N TRP A 58 -0.87 7.27 22.80
CA TRP A 58 -0.24 6.17 23.56
C TRP A 58 1.25 6.42 23.85
N ARG A 59 1.81 7.54 23.41
CA ARG A 59 3.21 7.88 23.68
C ARG A 59 3.48 7.88 25.18
N GLY A 60 4.53 7.18 25.59
CA GLY A 60 4.96 7.06 26.97
C GLY A 60 4.20 6.01 27.79
N LEU A 61 3.19 5.34 27.23
CA LEU A 61 2.53 4.23 27.91
C LEU A 61 3.52 3.09 28.17
N PRO A 62 3.43 2.41 29.33
CA PRO A 62 4.30 1.30 29.64
C PRO A 62 4.02 0.09 28.74
N GLU A 63 5.07 -0.69 28.45
CA GLU A 63 5.02 -1.90 27.60
C GLU A 63 3.84 -2.82 27.94
N SER A 64 3.62 -3.08 29.24
CA SER A 64 2.57 -3.99 29.70
C SER A 64 1.17 -3.51 29.32
N GLU A 65 0.93 -2.20 29.37
CA GLU A 65 -0.36 -1.61 29.02
C GLU A 65 -0.57 -1.64 27.51
N VAL A 66 0.48 -1.36 26.72
CA VAL A 66 0.43 -1.47 25.25
C VAL A 66 0.11 -2.91 24.85
N LEU A 67 0.82 -3.89 25.40
CA LEU A 67 0.56 -5.31 25.14
C LEU A 67 -0.87 -5.70 25.52
N GLN A 68 -1.36 -5.24 26.66
CA GLN A 68 -2.72 -5.54 27.09
C GLN A 68 -3.76 -5.01 26.09
N LYS A 69 -3.64 -3.74 25.67
CA LYS A 69 -4.56 -3.13 24.70
C LYS A 69 -4.53 -3.86 23.36
N LEU A 70 -3.33 -4.16 22.85
CA LEU A 70 -3.17 -4.88 21.58
C LEU A 70 -3.75 -6.29 21.63
N ASN A 71 -3.49 -7.05 22.69
CA ASN A 71 -4.08 -8.39 22.85
C ASN A 71 -5.61 -8.34 23.00
N ALA A 72 -6.16 -7.32 23.66
CA ALA A 72 -7.60 -7.13 23.79
C ALA A 72 -8.26 -6.86 22.43
N VAL A 73 -7.60 -6.11 21.54
CA VAL A 73 -8.07 -5.90 20.16
C VAL A 73 -7.94 -7.18 19.34
N ALA A 74 -6.79 -7.87 19.43
CA ALA A 74 -6.58 -9.12 18.71
C ALA A 74 -7.62 -10.20 19.08
N ALA A 75 -8.06 -10.24 20.34
CA ALA A 75 -9.10 -11.15 20.82
C ALA A 75 -10.51 -10.81 20.29
N GLN A 76 -10.76 -9.56 19.89
CA GLN A 76 -12.05 -9.11 19.34
C GLN A 76 -12.16 -9.30 17.82
N GLY A 77 -11.06 -9.64 17.14
CA GLY A 77 -10.99 -9.74 15.68
C GLY A 77 -11.90 -10.83 15.11
N ALA A 78 -13.03 -10.43 14.53
CA ALA A 78 -13.92 -11.30 13.78
C ALA A 78 -13.40 -11.47 12.33
N GLY A 79 -12.54 -12.46 12.10
CA GLY A 79 -12.30 -13.01 10.75
C GLY A 79 -10.84 -13.32 10.40
N ALA A 80 -9.89 -12.49 10.83
CA ALA A 80 -8.46 -12.73 10.64
C ALA A 80 -7.77 -12.89 12.00
N LYS A 81 -6.92 -13.91 12.14
CA LYS A 81 -6.16 -14.13 13.36
C LYS A 81 -5.04 -13.09 13.46
N ILE A 82 -5.32 -11.99 14.16
CA ILE A 82 -4.34 -10.96 14.47
C ILE A 82 -3.27 -11.57 15.40
N VAL A 83 -1.99 -11.42 15.04
CA VAL A 83 -0.87 -11.92 15.84
C VAL A 83 -0.20 -10.75 16.57
N VAL A 84 -0.10 -10.87 17.89
CA VAL A 84 0.69 -9.95 18.72
C VAL A 84 1.96 -10.65 19.15
N LYS A 85 3.12 -10.09 18.83
CA LYS A 85 4.43 -10.69 19.14
C LYS A 85 5.38 -9.66 19.72
N LYS A 86 6.06 -10.00 20.82
CA LYS A 86 7.10 -9.15 21.42
C LYS A 86 8.48 -9.65 21.00
N GLU A 87 9.31 -8.74 20.48
CA GLU A 87 10.69 -8.99 20.06
C GLU A 87 11.61 -7.86 20.55
N GLY A 88 12.36 -8.10 21.63
CA GLY A 88 13.25 -7.09 22.19
C GLY A 88 12.50 -5.82 22.61
N ASN A 89 12.80 -4.69 21.96
CA ASN A 89 12.14 -3.41 22.20
C ASN A 89 11.01 -3.11 21.21
N VAL A 90 10.51 -4.12 20.48
CA VAL A 90 9.42 -3.95 19.51
C VAL A 90 8.27 -4.87 19.87
N ILE A 91 7.05 -4.34 19.84
CA ILE A 91 5.82 -5.15 19.81
C ILE A 91 5.26 -5.09 18.41
N TRP A 92 5.09 -6.24 17.79
CA TRP A 92 4.43 -6.43 16.52
C TRP A 92 2.95 -6.66 16.73
N PHE A 93 2.13 -5.91 16.02
CA PHE A 93 0.71 -6.15 15.83
C PHE A 93 0.50 -6.42 14.35
N ASP A 94 0.52 -7.71 13.98
CA ASP A 94 0.65 -8.14 12.60
C ASP A 94 1.87 -7.46 11.92
N GLU A 95 1.68 -6.71 10.84
CA GLU A 95 2.74 -5.97 10.14
C GLU A 95 3.11 -4.63 10.79
N VAL A 96 2.37 -4.16 11.80
CA VAL A 96 2.58 -2.84 12.43
C VAL A 96 3.51 -2.95 13.63
N ARG A 97 4.54 -2.10 13.66
CA ARG A 97 5.54 -2.05 14.75
C ARG A 97 5.19 -1.00 15.78
N PHE A 98 5.30 -1.37 17.05
CA PHE A 98 5.25 -0.48 18.20
C PHE A 98 6.64 -0.48 18.85
N ASN A 99 7.37 0.62 18.69
CA ASN A 99 8.76 0.74 19.14
C ASN A 99 8.79 1.27 20.57
N LEU A 100 9.47 0.52 21.43
CA LEU A 100 9.64 0.84 22.84
C LEU A 100 11.02 1.45 23.09
N ASP A 101 11.08 2.37 24.03
CA ASP A 101 12.29 2.94 24.59
C ASP A 101 12.14 3.00 26.11
N GLU A 102 13.15 2.50 26.83
CA GLU A 102 13.12 2.39 28.29
C GLU A 102 11.83 1.73 28.85
N GLY A 103 11.29 0.74 28.13
CA GLY A 103 10.06 0.03 28.52
C GLY A 103 8.76 0.80 28.30
N ARG A 104 8.79 1.90 27.53
CA ARG A 104 7.64 2.74 27.19
C ARG A 104 7.50 2.92 25.69
N LEU A 105 6.28 3.15 25.22
CA LEU A 105 6.04 3.41 23.80
C LEU A 105 6.66 4.73 23.37
N LYS A 106 7.50 4.69 22.33
CA LYS A 106 8.16 5.86 21.75
C LYS A 106 7.57 6.24 20.39
N SER A 107 7.45 5.28 19.48
CA SER A 107 6.96 5.48 18.12
C SER A 107 6.15 4.28 17.61
N ILE A 108 5.36 4.50 16.56
CA ILE A 108 4.66 3.45 15.82
C ILE A 108 5.08 3.54 14.35
N GLY A 109 5.22 2.38 13.70
CA GLY A 109 5.65 2.24 12.30
C GLY A 109 7.18 2.18 12.12
N ASP A 110 7.64 2.42 10.90
CA ASP A 110 9.06 2.30 10.49
C ASP A 110 9.97 3.47 10.93
N LYS A 111 9.62 4.18 12.02
CA LYS A 111 10.33 5.39 12.48
C LYS A 111 11.41 5.10 13.52
#